data_AF-A0A3N1TG53-F1
#
_entry.id   AF-A0A3N1TG53-F1
#
_cell.length_a   1.000
_cell.length_b   1.000
_cell.length_c   1.000
_cell.angle_alpha   90.00
_cell.angle_beta   90.00
_cell.angle_gamma   90.00
#
_symmetry.space_group_name_H-M   'P 1'
#
loop_
_entity.id
_entity.type
_entity.pdbx_description
1 polymer ?
#
loop_
_entity_poly.entity_id
_entity_poly.type
_entity_poly.pdbx_seq_one_letter_code
_entity_poly.pdbx_strand_id
1 'polypeptide(L)'
;MRHFEGFDVAGFWDDSAHALEEYVEEGRPSLELIASLEDELGGYRLPGSYIALMNAHNGGTPARACFPVSEPTSWADDHIEITGIRGIGRARPQSLGGEFGSRFWIDMWEYPDIGVYFADTPSAGHDMLALDYRVCGRQGEPTVVHVDQEDDFAITLVAENFEDFITGLVDESVYDTSEQDRLAALAMVRDGSFSPILLRAFREVADVLPDADRRMRALGEAVVRDKGFFALHADTCSRLMYDYLFWLFTSFNRVGSFERYIRTPAQYERSYALPDYELMIIFGLVSEQYDFRTGGYAPGFLEEWWNSRVASGRIVETADGYRLTEAAITALLDELASVAGESE
;
A
#
# COMPACT_ATOMS: atom_id res chain seq x y z
N MET A 1 32.47 -22.27 14.68
CA MET A 1 31.28 -22.66 13.90
C MET A 1 31.48 -22.19 12.47
N ARG A 2 30.92 -22.89 11.48
CA ARG A 2 30.75 -22.33 10.14
C ARG A 2 29.37 -21.70 10.13
N HIS A 3 29.29 -20.44 9.72
CA HIS A 3 28.04 -19.71 9.55
C HIS A 3 27.53 -19.88 8.12
N PHE A 4 26.23 -19.78 7.92
CA PHE A 4 25.54 -19.84 6.63
C PHE A 4 25.77 -21.14 5.85
N GLU A 5 25.87 -22.28 6.54
CA GLU A 5 26.05 -23.57 5.88
C GLU A 5 24.83 -23.90 4.98
N GLY A 6 25.06 -23.99 3.67
CA GLY A 6 24.01 -24.27 2.69
C GLY A 6 23.20 -23.05 2.24
N PHE A 7 23.50 -21.86 2.75
CA PHE A 7 22.86 -20.60 2.35
C PHE A 7 23.65 -19.91 1.22
N ASP A 8 22.95 -19.43 0.19
CA ASP A 8 23.56 -18.72 -0.93
C ASP A 8 23.83 -17.25 -0.56
N VAL A 9 24.98 -17.02 0.05
CA VAL A 9 25.44 -15.67 0.41
C VAL A 9 25.75 -14.81 -0.83
N ALA A 10 26.12 -15.42 -1.96
CA ALA A 10 26.49 -14.66 -3.15
C ALA A 10 25.27 -14.12 -3.89
N GLY A 11 24.20 -14.92 -3.99
CA GLY A 11 22.91 -14.51 -4.55
C GLY A 11 22.01 -13.74 -3.58
N PHE A 12 22.50 -13.42 -2.37
CA PHE A 12 21.72 -12.73 -1.34
C PHE A 12 21.57 -11.22 -1.60
N TRP A 13 22.51 -10.59 -2.30
CA TRP A 13 22.60 -9.13 -2.45
C TRP A 13 22.03 -8.62 -3.77
N ASP A 14 21.37 -7.46 -3.72
CA ASP A 14 21.01 -6.65 -4.88
C ASP A 14 21.96 -5.44 -4.99
N ASP A 15 22.98 -5.56 -5.85
CA ASP A 15 23.99 -4.53 -6.10
C ASP A 15 23.47 -3.44 -7.07
N SER A 16 22.36 -2.81 -6.70
CA SER A 16 21.90 -1.60 -7.36
C SER A 16 22.93 -0.48 -7.22
N ALA A 17 22.90 0.51 -8.13
CA ALA A 17 23.81 1.65 -8.06
C ALA A 17 23.71 2.40 -6.72
N HIS A 18 22.50 2.47 -6.16
CA HIS A 18 22.25 3.06 -4.84
C HIS A 18 22.87 2.22 -3.72
N ALA A 19 22.66 0.90 -3.72
CA ALA A 19 23.23 0.02 -2.70
C ALA A 19 24.77 0.15 -2.65
N LEU A 20 25.41 0.11 -3.83
CA LEU A 20 26.87 0.26 -3.99
C LEU A 20 27.41 1.61 -3.49
N GLU A 21 26.63 2.68 -3.63
CA GLU A 21 27.01 4.03 -3.20
C GLU A 21 26.85 4.23 -1.69
N GLU A 22 25.74 3.74 -1.13
CA GLU A 22 25.30 4.06 0.23
C GLU A 22 25.72 3.06 1.30
N TYR A 23 25.86 1.76 0.95
CA TYR A 23 26.06 0.68 1.93
C TYR A 23 27.35 -0.13 1.74
N VAL A 24 27.78 -0.35 0.49
CA VAL A 24 28.83 -1.35 0.20
C VAL A 24 30.23 -0.80 0.43
N GLU A 25 30.89 -1.28 1.48
CA GLU A 25 32.29 -0.94 1.78
C GLU A 25 33.29 -1.55 0.79
N GLU A 26 34.44 -0.90 0.62
CA GLU A 26 35.49 -1.40 -0.26
C GLU A 26 36.24 -2.58 0.38
N GLY A 27 35.96 -3.78 -0.12
CA GLY A 27 36.66 -4.99 0.28
C GLY A 27 36.25 -5.51 1.67
N ARG A 28 37.03 -6.47 2.17
CA ARG A 28 36.71 -7.20 3.40
C ARG A 28 37.19 -6.44 4.64
N PRO A 29 36.44 -6.46 5.75
CA PRO A 29 36.85 -5.79 6.96
C PRO A 29 38.07 -6.49 7.59
N SER A 30 39.08 -5.71 7.97
CA SER A 30 40.25 -6.24 8.68
C SER A 30 39.94 -6.45 10.17
N LEU A 31 40.70 -7.30 10.85
CA LEU A 31 40.55 -7.51 12.30
C LEU A 31 40.79 -6.21 13.10
N GLU A 32 41.71 -5.36 12.64
CA GLU A 32 41.98 -4.06 13.26
C GLU A 32 40.80 -3.10 13.08
N LEU A 33 40.17 -3.10 11.89
CA LEU A 33 38.98 -2.29 11.63
C LEU A 33 37.80 -2.75 12.50
N ILE A 34 37.58 -4.07 12.60
CA ILE A 34 36.53 -4.65 13.45
C ILE A 34 36.74 -4.22 14.89
N ALA A 35 37.93 -4.45 15.46
CA ALA A 35 38.22 -4.09 16.85
C ALA A 35 38.05 -2.58 17.12
N SER A 36 38.44 -1.74 16.16
CA SER A 36 38.26 -0.29 16.26
C SER A 36 36.78 0.13 16.23
N LEU A 37 35.96 -0.50 15.39
CA LEU A 37 34.52 -0.21 15.33
C LEU A 37 33.78 -0.76 16.55
N GLU A 38 34.14 -1.94 17.05
CA GLU A 38 33.58 -2.47 18.30
C GLU A 38 33.81 -1.51 19.47
N ASP A 39 35.01 -0.93 19.60
CA ASP A 39 35.32 0.09 20.61
C ASP A 39 34.48 1.38 20.43
N GLU A 40 34.39 1.89 19.20
CA GLU A 40 33.59 3.07 18.84
C GLU A 40 32.09 2.88 19.13
N LEU A 41 31.57 1.67 18.89
CA LEU A 41 30.19 1.29 19.16
C LEU A 41 29.92 1.06 20.66
N GLY A 42 30.88 1.33 21.55
CA GLY A 42 30.71 1.17 23.01
C GLY A 42 31.21 -0.16 23.56
N GLY A 43 32.05 -0.87 22.80
CA GLY A 43 32.62 -2.16 23.17
C GLY A 43 31.70 -3.36 22.94
N TYR A 44 30.67 -3.23 22.10
CA TYR A 44 29.84 -4.35 21.67
C TYR A 44 30.62 -5.20 20.66
N ARG A 45 30.76 -6.49 20.95
CA ARG A 45 31.41 -7.44 20.06
C ARG A 45 30.44 -7.83 18.93
N LEU A 46 30.83 -7.63 17.68
CA LEU A 46 29.99 -7.99 16.53
C LEU A 46 29.78 -9.53 16.47
N PRO A 47 28.57 -10.01 16.11
CA PRO A 47 28.29 -11.43 15.98
C PRO A 47 29.21 -12.10 14.96
N GLY A 48 29.55 -13.37 15.21
CA GLY A 48 30.39 -14.15 14.29
C GLY A 48 29.75 -14.31 12.91
N SER A 49 28.42 -14.48 12.88
CA SER A 49 27.62 -14.53 11.65
C SER A 49 27.62 -13.19 10.91
N TYR A 50 27.53 -12.06 11.62
CA TYR A 50 27.64 -10.74 11.02
C TYR A 50 28.98 -10.55 10.30
N ILE A 51 30.08 -10.84 10.99
CA ILE A 51 31.43 -10.75 10.41
C ILE A 51 31.58 -11.72 9.22
N ALA A 52 31.01 -12.93 9.31
CA ALA A 52 31.05 -13.90 8.22
C ALA A 52 30.34 -13.39 6.96
N LEU A 53 29.16 -12.78 7.11
CA LEU A 53 28.41 -12.18 6.02
C LEU A 53 29.21 -11.03 5.38
N MET A 54 29.73 -10.11 6.21
CA MET A 54 30.50 -8.94 5.78
C MET A 54 31.84 -9.29 5.10
N ASN A 55 32.40 -10.47 5.41
CA ASN A 55 33.57 -10.99 4.69
C ASN A 55 33.25 -11.49 3.28
N ALA A 56 32.02 -11.90 3.03
CA ALA A 56 31.57 -12.29 1.70
C ALA A 56 31.22 -11.05 0.87
N HIS A 57 30.47 -10.11 1.47
CA HIS A 57 30.04 -8.86 0.86
C HIS A 57 29.72 -7.85 1.99
N ASN A 58 30.42 -6.71 2.01
CA ASN A 58 30.55 -5.86 3.19
C ASN A 58 29.49 -4.73 3.23
N GLY A 59 28.25 -5.12 3.49
CA GLY A 59 27.07 -4.26 3.51
C GLY A 59 26.39 -4.21 2.15
N GLY A 60 25.13 -3.81 2.10
CA GLY A 60 24.34 -3.77 0.86
C GLY A 60 22.85 -3.90 1.10
N THR A 61 22.09 -3.97 0.03
CA THR A 61 20.65 -4.27 0.06
C THR A 61 20.43 -5.74 -0.24
N PRO A 62 19.64 -6.48 0.55
CA PRO A 62 19.34 -7.87 0.26
C PRO A 62 18.29 -7.98 -0.87
N ALA A 63 18.39 -9.00 -1.71
CA ALA A 63 17.37 -9.33 -2.71
C ALA A 63 16.06 -9.84 -2.07
N ARG A 64 16.14 -10.32 -0.82
CA ARG A 64 15.00 -10.72 0.01
C ARG A 64 15.02 -9.86 1.26
N ALA A 65 14.04 -8.97 1.39
CA ALA A 65 14.06 -7.88 2.36
C ALA A 65 13.07 -8.04 3.50
N CYS A 66 12.15 -9.01 3.42
CA CYS A 66 11.08 -9.16 4.40
C CYS A 66 11.38 -10.27 5.40
N PHE A 67 11.13 -10.04 6.69
CA PHE A 67 11.24 -11.07 7.72
C PHE A 67 9.87 -11.32 8.36
N PRO A 68 9.35 -12.57 8.35
CA PRO A 68 8.07 -12.88 8.99
C PRO A 68 8.12 -12.69 10.51
N VAL A 69 7.12 -12.02 11.08
CA VAL A 69 6.95 -11.88 12.53
C VAL A 69 5.54 -12.28 12.97
N SER A 70 5.39 -12.77 14.20
CA SER A 70 4.08 -13.12 14.77
C SER A 70 3.42 -11.99 15.55
N GLU A 71 4.20 -10.99 15.93
CA GLU A 71 3.75 -9.81 16.64
C GLU A 71 3.72 -8.63 15.66
N PRO A 72 2.58 -7.93 15.52
CA PRO A 72 2.48 -6.76 14.67
C PRO A 72 3.52 -5.70 15.03
N THR A 73 4.06 -5.05 14.00
CA THR A 73 4.86 -3.83 14.13
C THR A 73 4.05 -2.64 13.61
N SER A 74 4.57 -1.42 13.76
CA SER A 74 3.96 -0.24 13.13
C SER A 74 3.96 -0.28 11.60
N TRP A 75 4.85 -1.07 11.00
CA TRP A 75 4.93 -1.24 9.56
C TRP A 75 3.86 -2.20 9.03
N ALA A 76 3.84 -3.43 9.54
CA ALA A 76 2.92 -4.48 9.09
C ALA A 76 2.55 -5.46 10.23
N ASP A 77 1.42 -6.13 10.04
CA ASP A 77 0.84 -7.06 11.01
C ASP A 77 1.61 -8.38 11.15
N ASP A 78 2.32 -8.80 10.10
CA ASP A 78 2.88 -10.16 9.98
C ASP A 78 4.33 -10.21 9.47
N HIS A 79 4.96 -9.06 9.21
CA HIS A 79 6.35 -8.99 8.77
C HIS A 79 6.99 -7.63 9.09
N ILE A 80 8.31 -7.59 8.95
CA ILE A 80 9.10 -6.37 8.85
C ILE A 80 9.85 -6.35 7.52
N GLU A 81 10.26 -5.17 7.08
CA GLU A 81 11.06 -4.98 5.87
C GLU A 81 12.34 -4.21 6.20
N ILE A 82 13.46 -4.62 5.60
CA ILE A 82 14.72 -3.88 5.65
C ILE A 82 15.13 -3.37 4.28
N THR A 83 15.70 -2.17 4.22
CA THR A 83 16.21 -1.56 2.98
C THR A 83 17.69 -1.84 2.77
N GLY A 84 18.43 -2.09 3.84
CA GLY A 84 19.86 -2.35 3.76
C GLY A 84 20.45 -2.91 5.04
N ILE A 85 21.64 -3.48 4.89
CA ILE A 85 22.46 -4.00 5.97
C ILE A 85 23.78 -3.23 5.94
N ARG A 86 24.15 -2.67 7.09
CA ARG A 86 25.28 -1.76 7.22
C ARG A 86 26.62 -2.49 7.11
N GLY A 87 27.51 -2.00 6.25
CA GLY A 87 28.87 -2.54 6.15
C GLY A 87 29.71 -2.28 7.42
N ILE A 88 30.70 -3.14 7.66
CA ILE A 88 31.76 -2.88 8.63
C ILE A 88 32.76 -1.92 7.98
N GLY A 89 32.59 -0.64 8.26
CA GLY A 89 33.47 0.42 7.77
C GLY A 89 33.00 1.82 8.16
N ARG A 90 33.55 2.82 7.48
CA ARG A 90 33.27 4.26 7.69
C ARG A 90 33.21 5.06 6.39
N ALA A 91 33.41 4.41 5.24
CA ALA A 91 33.52 5.10 3.96
C ALA A 91 32.15 5.40 3.37
N ARG A 92 31.14 4.58 3.69
CA ARG A 92 29.77 4.77 3.20
C ARG A 92 28.88 5.46 4.25
N PRO A 93 27.90 6.28 3.82
CA PRO A 93 26.98 6.94 4.74
C PRO A 93 26.26 5.96 5.66
N GLN A 94 25.84 4.80 5.14
CA GLN A 94 25.11 3.79 5.91
C GLN A 94 26.01 2.77 6.62
N SER A 95 27.34 2.86 6.54
CA SER A 95 28.21 1.93 7.28
C SER A 95 28.04 2.05 8.80
N LEU A 96 28.47 1.03 9.55
CA LEU A 96 28.34 1.02 11.01
C LEU A 96 28.98 2.25 11.69
N GLY A 97 30.13 2.70 11.19
CA GLY A 97 30.78 3.96 11.60
C GLY A 97 30.67 5.08 10.55
N GLY A 98 29.65 5.01 9.68
CA GLY A 98 29.31 6.03 8.70
C GLY A 98 28.51 7.19 9.30
N GLU A 99 28.07 8.11 8.45
CA GLU A 99 27.28 9.29 8.84
C GLU A 99 25.99 8.91 9.59
N PHE A 100 25.32 7.85 9.16
CA PHE A 100 24.06 7.36 9.74
C PHE A 100 24.26 6.09 10.58
N GLY A 101 25.45 5.87 11.14
CA GLY A 101 25.77 4.73 12.01
C GLY A 101 25.05 4.76 13.37
N SER A 102 25.26 3.74 14.20
CA SER A 102 24.52 3.58 15.48
C SER A 102 24.63 4.80 16.41
N ARG A 103 25.80 5.45 16.48
CA ARG A 103 26.01 6.64 17.32
C ARG A 103 25.18 7.83 16.88
N PHE A 104 24.96 8.01 15.58
CA PHE A 104 24.09 9.08 15.07
C PHE A 104 22.66 8.88 15.58
N TRP A 105 22.10 7.68 15.44
CA TRP A 105 20.73 7.41 15.87
C TRP A 105 20.55 7.51 17.38
N ILE A 106 21.53 7.03 18.16
CA ILE A 106 21.49 7.13 19.62
C ILE A 106 21.64 8.58 20.10
N ASP A 107 22.65 9.31 19.61
CA ASP A 107 22.99 10.63 20.15
C ASP A 107 22.11 11.76 19.60
N MET A 108 21.71 11.67 18.33
CA MET A 108 20.98 12.72 17.63
C MET A 108 19.47 12.46 17.57
N TRP A 109 19.06 11.20 17.55
CA TRP A 109 17.66 10.79 17.40
C TRP A 109 17.12 10.02 18.61
N GLU A 110 17.92 9.97 19.68
CA GLU A 110 17.53 9.43 21.00
C GLU A 110 17.14 7.95 20.99
N TYR A 111 17.55 7.20 19.96
CA TYR A 111 17.39 5.75 19.95
C TYR A 111 18.09 5.12 21.16
N PRO A 112 17.50 4.06 21.76
CA PRO A 112 18.04 3.50 22.99
C PRO A 112 19.41 2.85 22.75
N ASP A 113 20.36 3.11 23.65
CA ASP A 113 21.71 2.50 23.62
C ASP A 113 21.67 1.05 24.13
N ILE A 114 21.18 0.17 23.28
CA ILE A 114 21.00 -1.27 23.57
C ILE A 114 22.02 -2.16 22.85
N GLY A 115 22.76 -1.59 21.90
CA GLY A 115 23.64 -2.36 21.02
C GLY A 115 23.95 -1.68 19.70
N VAL A 116 23.91 -2.46 18.62
CA VAL A 116 24.34 -2.03 17.28
C VAL A 116 23.14 -2.01 16.34
N TYR A 117 22.77 -0.81 15.89
CA TYR A 117 21.79 -0.63 14.81
C TYR A 117 22.43 -1.01 13.49
N PHE A 118 21.99 -2.13 12.90
CA PHE A 118 22.72 -2.80 11.81
C PHE A 118 21.96 -2.82 10.48
N ALA A 119 20.67 -2.53 10.51
CA ALA A 119 19.82 -2.45 9.32
C ALA A 119 18.81 -1.33 9.47
N ASP A 120 18.53 -0.69 8.35
CA ASP A 120 17.50 0.32 8.18
C ASP A 120 16.25 -0.28 7.52
N THR A 121 15.15 0.46 7.61
CA THR A 121 13.83 0.09 7.10
C THR A 121 13.35 1.14 6.09
N PRO A 122 12.28 0.85 5.32
CA PRO A 122 11.69 1.82 4.39
C PRO A 122 11.17 3.10 5.05
N SER A 123 11.03 3.14 6.38
CA SER A 123 10.51 4.28 7.11
C SER A 123 11.49 5.47 7.18
N ALA A 124 12.72 5.33 6.69
CA ALA A 124 13.73 6.38 6.75
C ALA A 124 14.08 6.84 8.20
N GLY A 125 14.05 5.89 9.14
CA GLY A 125 14.53 6.09 10.52
C GLY A 125 13.44 6.27 11.57
N HIS A 126 12.16 6.16 11.20
CA HIS A 126 11.05 6.07 12.17
C HIS A 126 11.02 4.72 12.90
N ASP A 127 11.69 3.71 12.34
CA ASP A 127 11.99 2.45 13.01
C ASP A 127 13.33 1.86 12.51
N MET A 128 13.94 0.98 13.30
CA MET A 128 15.23 0.38 12.97
C MET A 128 15.42 -1.02 13.55
N LEU A 129 16.36 -1.76 12.96
CA LEU A 129 16.77 -3.08 13.42
C LEU A 129 18.09 -3.00 14.19
N ALA A 130 18.10 -3.59 15.38
CA ALA A 130 19.24 -3.58 16.28
C ALA A 130 19.66 -5.00 16.73
N LEU A 131 20.97 -5.18 16.89
CA LEU A 131 21.54 -6.27 17.67
C LEU A 131 21.45 -5.87 19.15
N ASP A 132 20.56 -6.50 19.91
CA ASP A 132 20.28 -6.16 21.31
C ASP A 132 21.15 -6.96 22.28
N TYR A 133 22.00 -6.27 23.03
CA TYR A 133 22.93 -6.85 24.00
C TYR A 133 22.46 -6.72 25.45
N ARG A 134 21.26 -6.17 25.71
CA ARG A 134 20.78 -5.93 27.09
C ARG A 134 20.77 -7.19 27.95
N VAL A 135 20.46 -8.35 27.35
CA VAL A 135 20.38 -9.64 28.06
C VAL A 135 21.72 -10.38 28.07
N CYS A 136 22.41 -10.48 26.93
CA CYS A 136 23.63 -11.28 26.81
C CYS A 136 24.91 -10.54 27.27
N GLY A 137 24.82 -9.23 27.47
CA GLY A 137 25.95 -8.34 27.72
C GLY A 137 26.80 -8.12 26.46
N ARG A 138 27.69 -7.12 26.51
CA ARG A 138 28.45 -6.62 25.34
C ARG A 138 29.33 -7.63 24.59
N GLN A 139 29.54 -8.81 25.17
CA GLN A 139 30.46 -9.83 24.66
C GLN A 139 29.73 -11.15 24.31
N GLY A 140 28.41 -11.21 24.54
CA GLY A 140 27.56 -12.35 24.23
C GLY A 140 27.04 -12.34 22.78
N GLU A 141 26.23 -13.34 22.44
CA GLU A 141 25.49 -13.38 21.18
C GLU A 141 24.17 -12.60 21.35
N PRO A 142 23.97 -11.49 20.63
CA PRO A 142 22.77 -10.66 20.75
C PRO A 142 21.58 -11.25 20.00
N THR A 143 20.38 -10.92 20.46
CA THR A 143 19.15 -11.11 19.69
C THR A 143 18.98 -10.00 18.67
N VAL A 144 18.16 -10.22 17.64
CA VAL A 144 17.74 -9.17 16.71
C VAL A 144 16.40 -8.61 17.19
N VAL A 145 16.30 -7.29 17.29
CA VAL A 145 15.07 -6.59 17.69
C VAL A 145 14.74 -5.46 16.72
N HIS A 146 13.45 -5.19 16.59
CA HIS A 146 12.90 -3.99 15.97
C HIS A 146 12.70 -2.92 17.04
N VAL A 147 12.97 -1.66 16.72
CA VAL A 147 12.79 -0.51 17.60
C VAL A 147 11.95 0.53 16.89
N ASP A 148 10.78 0.84 17.44
CA ASP A 148 9.80 1.77 16.86
C ASP A 148 9.86 3.13 17.55
N GLN A 149 10.37 4.15 16.86
CA GLN A 149 10.46 5.49 17.42
C GLN A 149 9.07 6.12 17.66
N GLU A 150 8.09 5.81 16.81
CA GLU A 150 6.76 6.42 16.88
C GLU A 150 5.92 5.84 18.02
N ASP A 151 6.24 4.63 18.49
CA ASP A 151 5.64 3.98 19.65
C ASP A 151 6.56 4.01 20.90
N ASP A 152 7.11 5.20 21.23
CA ASP A 152 7.93 5.44 22.43
C ASP A 152 9.15 4.50 22.54
N PHE A 153 9.80 4.23 21.40
CA PHE A 153 10.91 3.28 21.29
C PHE A 153 10.55 1.87 21.77
N ALA A 154 9.33 1.40 21.47
CA ALA A 154 8.92 0.03 21.70
C ALA A 154 9.92 -0.94 21.04
N ILE A 155 10.31 -1.99 21.78
CA ILE A 155 11.31 -2.96 21.33
C ILE A 155 10.68 -4.34 21.22
N THR A 156 10.66 -4.88 20.01
CA THR A 156 10.04 -6.16 19.68
C THR A 156 11.10 -7.18 19.25
N LEU A 157 11.04 -8.39 19.80
CA LEU A 157 11.97 -9.47 19.42
C LEU A 157 11.66 -9.97 18.00
N VAL A 158 12.68 -10.00 17.14
CA VAL A 158 12.55 -10.43 15.74
C VAL A 158 13.18 -11.80 15.53
N ALA A 159 14.42 -12.00 16.00
CA ALA A 159 15.12 -13.28 15.83
C ALA A 159 16.07 -13.57 17.01
N GLU A 160 16.35 -14.86 17.23
CA GLU A 160 17.24 -15.29 18.33
C GLU A 160 18.69 -14.86 18.13
N ASN A 161 19.13 -14.68 16.88
CA ASN A 161 20.45 -14.18 16.52
C ASN A 161 20.44 -13.64 15.07
N PHE A 162 21.56 -13.03 14.66
CA PHE A 162 21.69 -12.45 13.32
C PHE A 162 21.64 -13.47 12.18
N GLU A 163 22.13 -14.71 12.39
CA GLU A 163 22.12 -15.74 11.34
C GLU A 163 20.70 -16.21 11.05
N ASP A 164 19.90 -16.43 12.10
CA ASP A 164 18.48 -16.78 11.97
C ASP A 164 17.69 -15.66 11.28
N PHE A 165 18.00 -14.40 11.59
CA PHE A 165 17.40 -13.25 10.89
C PHE A 165 17.70 -13.28 9.39
N ILE A 166 18.99 -13.35 9.01
CA ILE A 166 19.40 -13.30 7.60
C ILE A 166 18.88 -14.51 6.81
N THR A 167 18.90 -15.70 7.40
CA THR A 167 18.44 -16.91 6.72
C THR A 167 16.92 -17.02 6.63
N GLY A 168 16.19 -16.31 7.51
CA GLY A 168 14.73 -16.23 7.51
C GLY A 168 14.14 -15.16 6.58
N LEU A 169 14.96 -14.31 5.96
CA LEU A 169 14.48 -13.32 5.00
C LEU A 169 13.84 -13.97 3.77
N VAL A 170 12.66 -13.48 3.41
CA VAL A 170 11.85 -13.89 2.27
C VAL A 170 11.66 -12.75 1.28
N ASP A 171 11.24 -13.11 0.08
CA ASP A 171 10.91 -12.17 -0.98
C ASP A 171 9.61 -11.42 -0.64
N GLU A 172 9.52 -10.14 -1.01
CA GLU A 172 8.33 -9.31 -0.76
C GLU A 172 7.07 -9.91 -1.41
N SER A 173 7.21 -10.68 -2.49
CA SER A 173 6.09 -11.34 -3.18
C SER A 173 5.35 -12.36 -2.32
N VAL A 174 5.92 -12.79 -1.19
CA VAL A 174 5.20 -13.60 -0.19
C VAL A 174 4.00 -12.84 0.39
N TYR A 175 4.10 -11.51 0.46
CA TYR A 175 3.08 -10.60 1.00
C TYR A 175 2.31 -9.84 -0.10
N ASP A 176 2.56 -10.13 -1.38
CA ASP A 176 1.80 -9.56 -2.49
C ASP A 176 0.38 -10.15 -2.53
N THR A 177 -0.59 -9.37 -2.05
CA THR A 177 -2.02 -9.73 -2.06
C THR A 177 -2.75 -9.26 -3.32
N SER A 178 -2.06 -8.64 -4.29
CA SER A 178 -2.71 -7.95 -5.42
C SER A 178 -3.61 -8.86 -6.24
N GLU A 179 -3.24 -10.12 -6.43
CA GLU A 179 -4.07 -11.10 -7.13
C GLU A 179 -5.30 -11.52 -6.30
N GLN A 180 -5.13 -11.75 -4.99
CA GLN A 180 -6.27 -12.04 -4.11
C GLN A 180 -7.24 -10.86 -4.05
N ASP A 181 -6.74 -9.64 -3.93
CA ASP A 181 -7.53 -8.41 -3.91
C ASP A 181 -8.25 -8.19 -5.23
N ARG A 182 -7.60 -8.46 -6.37
CA ARG A 182 -8.21 -8.43 -7.69
C ARG A 182 -9.33 -9.45 -7.84
N LEU A 183 -9.12 -10.67 -7.36
CA LEU A 183 -10.14 -11.72 -7.38
C LEU A 183 -11.34 -11.37 -6.47
N ALA A 184 -11.07 -10.78 -5.29
CA ALA A 184 -12.10 -10.29 -4.38
C ALA A 184 -12.90 -9.14 -5.02
N ALA A 185 -12.22 -8.18 -5.67
CA ALA A 185 -12.86 -7.10 -6.40
C ALA A 185 -13.72 -7.62 -7.57
N LEU A 186 -13.25 -8.62 -8.32
CA LEU A 186 -14.03 -9.28 -9.37
C LEU A 186 -15.28 -9.97 -8.81
N ALA A 187 -15.15 -10.70 -7.70
CA ALA A 187 -16.29 -11.33 -7.04
C ALA A 187 -17.31 -10.27 -6.56
N MET A 188 -16.83 -9.18 -5.97
CA MET A 188 -17.65 -8.07 -5.52
C MET A 188 -18.44 -7.42 -6.67
N VAL A 189 -17.81 -7.12 -7.81
CA VAL A 189 -18.53 -6.51 -8.94
C VAL A 189 -19.49 -7.48 -9.64
N ARG A 190 -19.19 -8.78 -9.64
CA ARG A 190 -20.02 -9.84 -10.23
C ARG A 190 -21.24 -10.19 -9.42
N ASP A 191 -21.04 -10.40 -8.12
CA ASP A 191 -22.05 -11.06 -7.28
C ASP A 191 -22.49 -10.17 -6.12
N GLY A 192 -21.76 -9.09 -5.84
CA GLY A 192 -22.07 -8.17 -4.78
C GLY A 192 -23.45 -7.55 -4.91
N SER A 193 -24.09 -7.34 -3.76
CA SER A 193 -25.36 -6.65 -3.65
C SER A 193 -25.23 -5.19 -4.07
N PHE A 194 -26.18 -4.69 -4.85
CA PHE A 194 -26.26 -3.28 -5.21
C PHE A 194 -26.88 -2.44 -4.11
N SER A 195 -26.53 -1.16 -4.06
CA SER A 195 -27.17 -0.21 -3.15
C SER A 195 -28.68 -0.10 -3.43
N PRO A 196 -29.50 0.23 -2.41
CA PRO A 196 -30.94 0.48 -2.61
C PRO A 196 -31.23 1.55 -3.68
N ILE A 197 -30.30 2.50 -3.85
CA ILE A 197 -30.37 3.57 -4.86
C ILE A 197 -30.22 2.98 -6.26
N LEU A 198 -29.21 2.13 -6.49
CA LEU A 198 -29.03 1.44 -7.78
C LEU A 198 -30.19 0.52 -8.10
N LEU A 199 -30.65 -0.28 -7.13
CA LEU A 199 -31.82 -1.17 -7.31
C LEU A 199 -33.10 -0.41 -7.65
N ARG A 200 -33.28 0.81 -7.12
CA ARG A 200 -34.35 1.70 -7.56
C ARG A 200 -34.09 2.20 -8.98
N ALA A 201 -32.90 2.73 -9.26
CA ALA A 201 -32.55 3.28 -10.56
C ALA A 201 -32.79 2.28 -11.70
N PHE A 202 -32.37 1.01 -11.52
CA PHE A 202 -32.57 -0.05 -12.52
C PHE A 202 -34.06 -0.29 -12.82
N ARG A 203 -34.94 -0.18 -11.81
CA ARG A 203 -36.38 -0.29 -12.02
C ARG A 203 -36.95 0.90 -12.79
N GLU A 204 -36.47 2.11 -12.50
CA GLU A 204 -36.93 3.34 -13.16
C GLU A 204 -36.54 3.37 -14.65
N VAL A 205 -35.41 2.75 -15.03
CA VAL A 205 -34.94 2.71 -16.42
C VAL A 205 -35.28 1.41 -17.16
N ALA A 206 -36.01 0.48 -16.55
CA ALA A 206 -36.21 -0.87 -17.09
C ALA A 206 -36.87 -0.90 -18.47
N ASP A 207 -37.71 0.08 -18.80
CA ASP A 207 -38.33 0.20 -20.12
C ASP A 207 -37.33 0.59 -21.23
N VAL A 208 -36.23 1.24 -20.86
CA VAL A 208 -35.18 1.71 -21.78
C VAL A 208 -33.98 0.75 -21.78
N LEU A 209 -33.61 0.23 -20.61
CA LEU A 209 -32.46 -0.63 -20.40
C LEU A 209 -32.84 -1.80 -19.46
N PRO A 210 -33.50 -2.85 -19.98
CA PRO A 210 -34.00 -3.96 -19.16
C PRO A 210 -32.89 -4.75 -18.43
N ASP A 211 -31.66 -4.70 -18.93
CA ASP A 211 -30.46 -5.38 -18.43
C ASP A 211 -29.48 -4.39 -17.76
N ALA A 212 -29.99 -3.29 -17.19
CA ALA A 212 -29.20 -2.24 -16.55
C ALA A 212 -28.25 -2.76 -15.45
N ASP A 213 -28.73 -3.69 -14.62
CA ASP A 213 -27.93 -4.33 -13.59
C ASP A 213 -26.77 -5.13 -14.20
N ARG A 214 -27.03 -5.92 -15.25
CA ARG A 214 -25.99 -6.69 -15.96
C ARG A 214 -24.93 -5.78 -16.57
N ARG A 215 -25.33 -4.64 -17.15
CA ARG A 215 -24.39 -3.64 -17.70
C ARG A 215 -23.55 -2.98 -16.63
N MET A 216 -24.11 -2.73 -15.45
CA MET A 216 -23.36 -2.23 -14.30
C MET A 216 -22.28 -3.22 -13.88
N ARG A 217 -22.60 -4.52 -13.84
CA ARG A 217 -21.63 -5.57 -13.53
C ARG A 217 -20.53 -5.68 -14.59
N ALA A 218 -20.89 -5.71 -15.87
CA ALA A 218 -19.92 -5.79 -16.95
C ALA A 218 -18.95 -4.59 -16.94
N LEU A 219 -19.46 -3.37 -16.73
CA LEU A 219 -18.62 -2.19 -16.60
C LEU A 219 -17.75 -2.22 -15.34
N GLY A 220 -18.28 -2.72 -14.21
CA GLY A 220 -17.50 -2.95 -13.00
C GLY A 220 -16.36 -3.95 -13.22
N GLU A 221 -16.62 -5.05 -13.92
CA GLU A 221 -15.60 -6.02 -14.31
C GLU A 221 -14.53 -5.41 -15.22
N ALA A 222 -14.93 -4.60 -16.20
CA ALA A 222 -14.00 -3.92 -17.09
C ALA A 222 -13.04 -3.00 -16.31
N VAL A 223 -13.56 -2.25 -15.34
CA VAL A 223 -12.74 -1.42 -14.43
C VAL A 223 -11.73 -2.29 -13.66
N VAL A 224 -12.15 -3.41 -13.08
CA VAL A 224 -11.26 -4.29 -12.30
C VAL A 224 -10.24 -5.00 -13.19
N ARG A 225 -10.60 -5.40 -14.41
CA ARG A 225 -9.66 -6.04 -15.36
C ARG A 225 -8.58 -5.08 -15.84
N ASP A 226 -8.92 -3.81 -16.03
CA ASP A 226 -7.98 -2.79 -16.46
C ASP A 226 -7.01 -2.38 -15.33
N LYS A 227 -7.52 -2.30 -14.08
CA LYS A 227 -6.80 -1.65 -12.98
C LYS A 227 -6.32 -2.60 -11.88
N GLY A 228 -6.87 -3.81 -11.81
CA GLY A 228 -6.67 -4.73 -10.70
C GLY A 228 -7.61 -4.52 -9.51
N PHE A 229 -8.34 -3.41 -9.45
CA PHE A 229 -9.22 -3.05 -8.32
C PHE A 229 -10.42 -2.22 -8.78
N PHE A 230 -11.47 -2.12 -7.95
CA PHE A 230 -12.68 -1.36 -8.25
C PHE A 230 -12.67 0.04 -7.63
N ALA A 231 -12.08 1.00 -8.34
CA ALA A 231 -12.17 2.42 -8.01
C ALA A 231 -12.33 3.26 -9.28
N LEU A 232 -12.93 4.44 -9.17
CA LEU A 232 -13.23 5.30 -10.32
C LEU A 232 -12.25 6.47 -10.41
N HIS A 233 -11.57 6.60 -11.56
CA HIS A 233 -10.58 7.67 -11.84
C HIS A 233 -10.90 8.38 -13.18
N ALA A 234 -9.89 8.94 -13.86
CA ALA A 234 -10.02 9.63 -15.14
C ALA A 234 -9.93 8.71 -16.38
N ASP A 235 -9.80 7.39 -16.19
CA ASP A 235 -9.78 6.41 -17.27
C ASP A 235 -11.15 6.27 -17.97
N THR A 236 -11.14 5.65 -19.16
CA THR A 236 -12.33 5.55 -20.02
C THR A 236 -13.49 4.82 -19.33
N CYS A 237 -13.23 3.66 -18.72
CA CYS A 237 -14.26 2.88 -18.05
C CYS A 237 -14.84 3.62 -16.83
N SER A 238 -13.99 4.32 -16.06
CA SER A 238 -14.44 5.14 -14.93
C SER A 238 -15.29 6.33 -15.36
N ARG A 239 -14.91 7.02 -16.45
CA ARG A 239 -15.72 8.12 -17.00
C ARG A 239 -17.06 7.64 -17.53
N LEU A 240 -17.10 6.47 -18.16
CA LEU A 240 -18.36 5.81 -18.57
C LEU A 240 -19.21 5.42 -17.35
N MET A 241 -18.58 4.93 -16.28
CA MET A 241 -19.26 4.62 -15.03
C MET A 241 -19.89 5.88 -14.41
N TYR A 242 -19.19 7.01 -14.40
CA TYR A 242 -19.76 8.28 -13.93
C TYR A 242 -20.97 8.72 -14.77
N ASP A 243 -20.87 8.63 -16.11
CA ASP A 243 -22.01 8.91 -17.00
C ASP A 243 -23.20 8.01 -16.68
N TYR A 244 -22.94 6.72 -16.46
CA TYR A 244 -23.97 5.74 -16.17
C TYR A 244 -24.64 6.00 -14.80
N LEU A 245 -23.85 6.19 -13.76
CA LEU A 245 -24.33 6.50 -12.41
C LEU A 245 -25.14 7.79 -12.39
N PHE A 246 -24.70 8.84 -13.09
CA PHE A 246 -25.44 10.09 -13.14
C PHE A 246 -26.77 9.96 -13.89
N TRP A 247 -26.80 9.26 -15.01
CA TRP A 247 -28.04 8.95 -15.73
C TRP A 247 -29.03 8.19 -14.84
N LEU A 248 -28.56 7.12 -14.20
CA LEU A 248 -29.34 6.31 -13.26
C LEU A 248 -29.85 7.14 -12.07
N PHE A 249 -29.00 8.00 -11.51
CA PHE A 249 -29.39 8.86 -10.39
C PHE A 249 -30.47 9.86 -10.78
N THR A 250 -30.35 10.44 -11.97
CA THR A 250 -31.26 11.47 -12.49
C THR A 250 -32.60 10.93 -12.99
N SER A 251 -32.77 9.62 -13.14
CA SER A 251 -34.06 9.04 -13.54
C SER A 251 -35.16 9.23 -12.49
N PHE A 252 -34.80 9.41 -11.21
CA PHE A 252 -35.76 9.64 -10.12
C PHE A 252 -35.36 10.75 -9.14
N ASN A 253 -34.21 11.41 -9.33
CA ASN A 253 -33.80 12.56 -8.53
C ASN A 253 -33.69 13.83 -9.35
N ARG A 254 -33.94 14.96 -8.70
CA ARG A 254 -33.60 16.29 -9.22
C ARG A 254 -32.23 16.70 -8.70
N VAL A 255 -31.33 17.06 -9.62
CA VAL A 255 -29.98 17.53 -9.30
C VAL A 255 -29.89 19.03 -9.59
N GLY A 256 -29.86 19.85 -8.54
CA GLY A 256 -29.77 21.31 -8.69
C GLY A 256 -28.34 21.84 -8.81
N SER A 257 -27.35 21.08 -8.35
CA SER A 257 -25.93 21.45 -8.43
C SER A 257 -25.06 20.19 -8.32
N PHE A 258 -23.77 20.34 -8.63
CA PHE A 258 -22.79 19.28 -8.44
C PHE A 258 -22.75 18.83 -6.97
N GLU A 259 -22.66 19.76 -6.02
CA GLU A 259 -22.57 19.48 -4.58
C GLU A 259 -23.75 18.65 -4.07
N ARG A 260 -24.97 18.96 -4.54
CA ARG A 260 -26.17 18.20 -4.19
C ARG A 260 -26.12 16.79 -4.77
N TYR A 261 -25.55 16.60 -5.96
CA TYR A 261 -25.39 15.25 -6.51
C TYR A 261 -24.44 14.42 -5.66
N ILE A 262 -23.29 14.99 -5.27
CA ILE A 262 -22.26 14.23 -4.54
C ILE A 262 -22.75 13.80 -3.16
N ARG A 263 -23.33 14.75 -2.41
CA ARG A 263 -23.64 14.55 -1.01
C ARG A 263 -24.91 15.29 -0.56
N THR A 264 -25.65 14.65 0.31
CA THR A 264 -26.77 15.27 1.02
C THR A 264 -26.26 16.36 1.98
N PRO A 265 -26.88 17.56 2.02
CA PRO A 265 -26.46 18.64 2.91
C PRO A 265 -26.46 18.20 4.38
N ALA A 266 -25.47 18.66 5.15
CA ALA A 266 -25.20 18.19 6.52
C ALA A 266 -26.37 18.37 7.50
N GLN A 267 -27.31 19.27 7.21
CA GLN A 267 -28.52 19.46 8.01
C GLN A 267 -29.56 18.33 7.87
N TYR A 268 -29.42 17.43 6.90
CA TYR A 268 -30.29 16.27 6.73
C TYR A 268 -29.58 14.98 7.12
N GLU A 269 -30.32 14.07 7.72
CA GLU A 269 -29.83 12.72 8.01
C GLU A 269 -29.59 11.95 6.71
N ARG A 270 -28.48 11.20 6.64
CA ARG A 270 -28.19 10.34 5.50
C ARG A 270 -29.22 9.22 5.43
N SER A 271 -29.88 9.10 4.28
CA SER A 271 -30.92 8.09 4.07
C SER A 271 -31.00 7.73 2.61
N TYR A 272 -31.28 6.46 2.31
CA TYR A 272 -31.59 6.03 0.95
C TYR A 272 -32.90 6.65 0.40
N ALA A 273 -33.74 7.25 1.25
CA ALA A 273 -34.89 8.03 0.83
C ALA A 273 -34.52 9.42 0.27
N LEU A 274 -33.38 9.98 0.69
CA LEU A 274 -32.80 11.22 0.17
C LEU A 274 -31.40 10.90 -0.38
N PRO A 275 -31.32 10.27 -1.57
CA PRO A 275 -30.08 9.71 -2.06
C PRO A 275 -29.09 10.78 -2.50
N ASP A 276 -27.83 10.38 -2.52
CA ASP A 276 -26.69 11.09 -3.10
C ASP A 276 -25.72 10.07 -3.74
N TYR A 277 -24.75 10.55 -4.50
CA TYR A 277 -23.74 9.74 -5.16
C TYR A 277 -22.94 8.89 -4.17
N GLU A 278 -22.56 9.46 -3.02
CA GLU A 278 -21.80 8.74 -2.01
C GLU A 278 -22.55 7.49 -1.51
N LEU A 279 -23.84 7.59 -1.21
CA LEU A 279 -24.67 6.44 -0.83
C LEU A 279 -25.00 5.50 -2.00
N MET A 280 -24.87 5.98 -3.24
CA MET A 280 -25.17 5.20 -4.43
C MET A 280 -24.11 4.14 -4.71
N ILE A 281 -22.83 4.49 -4.53
CA ILE A 281 -21.71 3.65 -4.98
C ILE A 281 -20.48 3.67 -4.05
N ILE A 282 -20.35 4.64 -3.15
CA ILE A 282 -19.13 4.78 -2.33
C ILE A 282 -19.29 4.10 -0.98
N PHE A 283 -20.33 4.45 -0.23
CA PHE A 283 -20.52 4.09 1.16
C PHE A 283 -21.89 3.46 1.43
N GLY A 284 -21.91 2.39 2.24
CA GLY A 284 -23.13 1.80 2.78
C GLY A 284 -23.53 2.42 4.12
N LEU A 285 -24.82 2.45 4.43
CA LEU A 285 -25.29 2.69 5.79
C LEU A 285 -25.07 1.42 6.62
N VAL A 286 -24.72 1.56 7.90
CA VAL A 286 -24.46 0.42 8.79
C VAL A 286 -25.67 -0.51 8.89
N SER A 287 -26.89 0.04 8.86
CA SER A 287 -28.15 -0.71 8.92
C SER A 287 -28.54 -1.42 7.61
N GLU A 288 -27.99 -0.99 6.49
CA GLU A 288 -28.36 -1.42 5.14
C GLU A 288 -27.10 -1.44 4.25
N GLN A 289 -26.17 -2.34 4.58
CA GLN A 289 -24.92 -2.50 3.83
C GLN A 289 -25.17 -3.12 2.45
N TYR A 290 -24.29 -2.79 1.51
CA TYR A 290 -24.23 -3.40 0.19
C TYR A 290 -22.76 -3.59 -0.22
N ASP A 291 -22.52 -4.53 -1.14
CA ASP A 291 -21.16 -4.96 -1.47
C ASP A 291 -20.60 -4.22 -2.69
N PHE A 292 -21.40 -3.95 -3.72
CA PHE A 292 -20.94 -3.30 -4.97
C PHE A 292 -20.62 -1.82 -4.69
N ARG A 293 -19.40 -1.55 -4.21
CA ARG A 293 -18.96 -0.21 -3.81
C ARG A 293 -17.47 0.00 -4.01
N THR A 294 -17.05 1.25 -4.15
CA THR A 294 -15.62 1.59 -4.27
C THR A 294 -14.92 1.75 -2.92
N GLY A 295 -15.67 1.91 -1.81
CA GLY A 295 -15.10 2.11 -0.46
C GLY A 295 -14.47 3.48 -0.21
N GLY A 296 -14.26 4.28 -1.26
CA GLY A 296 -13.74 5.63 -1.21
C GLY A 296 -13.74 6.29 -2.59
N TYR A 297 -13.41 7.58 -2.64
CA TYR A 297 -13.23 8.32 -3.90
C TYR A 297 -12.37 9.57 -3.67
N ALA A 298 -11.71 10.03 -4.73
CA ALA A 298 -11.10 11.35 -4.79
C ALA A 298 -12.07 12.32 -5.50
N PRO A 299 -12.59 13.36 -4.81
CA PRO A 299 -13.56 14.29 -5.40
C PRO A 299 -13.09 14.97 -6.69
N GLY A 300 -11.79 15.18 -6.85
CA GLY A 300 -11.20 15.82 -8.03
C GLY A 300 -11.51 15.08 -9.34
N PHE A 301 -11.52 13.74 -9.37
CA PHE A 301 -11.86 13.00 -10.59
C PHE A 301 -13.33 13.17 -10.98
N LEU A 302 -14.22 13.19 -10.00
CA LEU A 302 -15.66 13.36 -10.22
C LEU A 302 -15.99 14.80 -10.64
N GLU A 303 -15.32 15.79 -10.03
CA GLU A 303 -15.48 17.21 -10.40
C GLU A 303 -14.96 17.49 -11.81
N GLU A 304 -13.80 16.93 -12.19
CA GLU A 304 -13.28 17.01 -13.55
C GLU A 304 -14.25 16.40 -14.56
N TRP A 305 -14.78 15.21 -14.26
CA TRP A 305 -15.80 14.57 -15.10
C TRP A 305 -17.04 15.46 -15.25
N TRP A 306 -17.60 15.98 -14.15
CA TRP A 306 -18.78 16.84 -14.18
C TRP A 306 -18.56 18.07 -15.06
N ASN A 307 -17.46 18.80 -14.80
CA ASN A 307 -17.10 20.01 -15.53
C ASN A 307 -16.88 19.72 -17.03
N SER A 308 -16.23 18.61 -17.35
CA SER A 308 -16.03 18.15 -18.73
C SER A 308 -17.37 17.92 -19.44
N ARG A 309 -18.32 17.22 -18.80
CA ARG A 309 -19.64 16.92 -19.39
C ARG A 309 -20.54 18.13 -19.54
N VAL A 310 -20.48 19.07 -18.59
CA VAL A 310 -21.19 20.35 -18.71
C VAL A 310 -20.59 21.20 -19.83
N ALA A 311 -19.27 21.35 -19.87
CA ALA A 311 -18.58 22.12 -20.91
C ALA A 311 -18.81 21.57 -22.33
N SER A 312 -18.92 20.25 -22.47
CA SER A 312 -19.21 19.61 -23.76
C SER A 312 -20.70 19.62 -24.13
N GLY A 313 -21.58 20.17 -23.28
CA GLY A 313 -23.03 20.14 -23.47
C GLY A 313 -23.66 18.73 -23.38
N ARG A 314 -22.95 17.76 -22.79
CA ARG A 314 -23.47 16.41 -22.53
C ARG A 314 -24.40 16.42 -21.32
N ILE A 315 -24.06 17.19 -20.29
CA ILE A 315 -24.93 17.55 -19.18
C ILE A 315 -25.42 18.99 -19.40
N VAL A 316 -26.73 19.21 -19.30
CA VAL A 316 -27.36 20.52 -19.45
C VAL A 316 -28.31 20.80 -18.29
N GLU A 317 -28.46 22.07 -17.93
CA GLU A 317 -29.46 22.51 -16.95
C GLU A 317 -30.85 22.56 -17.60
N THR A 318 -31.82 21.92 -16.95
CA THR A 318 -33.24 21.92 -17.35
C THR A 318 -34.11 22.47 -16.22
N ALA A 319 -35.41 22.65 -16.48
CA ALA A 319 -36.37 23.02 -15.43
C ALA A 319 -36.37 22.02 -14.25
N ASP A 320 -36.03 20.75 -14.51
CA ASP A 320 -35.97 19.66 -13.54
C ASP A 320 -34.54 19.39 -13.02
N GLY A 321 -33.63 20.35 -13.18
CA GLY A 321 -32.22 20.26 -12.79
C GLY A 321 -31.30 19.77 -13.91
N TYR A 322 -30.07 19.45 -13.56
CA TYR A 322 -29.07 18.93 -14.50
C TYR A 322 -29.45 17.53 -15.00
N ARG A 323 -29.35 17.33 -16.31
CA ARG A 323 -29.67 16.07 -17.01
C ARG A 323 -28.65 15.80 -18.11
N LEU A 324 -28.43 14.53 -18.44
CA LEU A 324 -27.81 14.18 -19.71
C LEU A 324 -28.75 14.53 -20.86
N THR A 325 -28.19 14.99 -21.97
CA THR A 325 -28.94 15.17 -23.22
C THR A 325 -29.32 13.83 -23.84
N GLU A 326 -30.37 13.79 -24.66
CA GLU A 326 -30.77 12.56 -25.38
C GLU A 326 -29.61 11.97 -26.20
N ALA A 327 -28.84 12.83 -26.88
CA ALA A 327 -27.66 12.40 -27.63
C ALA A 327 -26.58 11.77 -26.73
N ALA A 328 -26.37 12.31 -25.52
CA ALA A 328 -25.43 11.75 -24.56
C ALA A 328 -25.93 10.42 -23.98
N ILE A 329 -27.25 10.28 -23.76
CA ILE A 329 -27.86 9.01 -23.31
C ILE A 329 -27.69 7.94 -24.40
N THR A 330 -27.98 8.26 -25.67
CA THR A 330 -27.77 7.30 -26.78
C THR A 330 -26.31 6.84 -26.84
N ALA A 331 -25.36 7.76 -26.77
CA ALA A 331 -23.94 7.41 -26.77
C ALA A 331 -23.54 6.54 -25.56
N LEU A 332 -24.05 6.87 -24.37
CA LEU A 332 -23.85 6.06 -23.16
C LEU A 332 -24.35 4.63 -23.34
N LEU A 333 -25.56 4.43 -23.88
CA LEU A 333 -26.14 3.10 -24.06
C LEU A 333 -25.36 2.27 -25.09
N ASP A 334 -24.87 2.90 -26.16
CA ASP A 334 -24.02 2.26 -27.18
C ASP A 334 -22.67 1.82 -26.58
N GLU A 335 -22.02 2.71 -25.81
CA GLU A 335 -20.74 2.41 -25.13
C GLU A 335 -20.92 1.27 -24.10
N LEU A 336 -22.01 1.28 -23.32
CA LEU A 336 -22.34 0.19 -22.39
C LEU A 336 -22.57 -1.15 -23.11
N ALA A 337 -23.14 -1.14 -24.31
CA ALA A 337 -23.33 -2.35 -25.11
C ALA A 337 -22.00 -2.93 -25.61
N SER A 338 -21.06 -2.07 -26.00
CA SER A 338 -19.72 -2.50 -26.41
C SER A 338 -18.98 -3.22 -25.27
N VAL A 339 -18.99 -2.64 -24.07
CA VAL A 339 -18.31 -3.23 -22.89
C VAL A 339 -18.92 -4.59 -22.51
N ALA A 340 -20.24 -4.73 -22.61
CA ALA A 340 -20.92 -5.99 -22.33
C ALA A 340 -20.57 -7.08 -23.37
N GLY A 341 -20.43 -6.71 -24.65
CA GLY A 341 -20.07 -7.63 -25.73
C GLY A 341 -18.62 -8.10 -25.73
N GLU A 342 -17.71 -7.37 -25.08
CA GLU A 342 -16.31 -7.78 -24.86
C GLU A 342 -16.13 -8.70 -23.64
N SER A 343 -17.17 -8.81 -22.80
CA SER A 343 -17.16 -9.59 -21.56
C SER A 343 -17.80 -10.98 -21.69
N GLU A 344 -18.48 -11.27 -22.81
CA GLU A 344 -18.97 -12.61 -23.22
C GLU A 344 -17.88 -13.38 -24.00
#